data_AF-A0A1Q5J0H0-F1
#
_entry.id   AF-A0A1Q5J0H0-F1
#
_cell.length_a   1.000
_cell.length_b   1.000
_cell.length_c   1.000
_cell.angle_alpha   90.00
_cell.angle_beta   90.00
_cell.angle_gamma   90.00
#
_symmetry.space_group_name_H-M   'P 1'
#
loop_
_entity.id
_entity.type
_entity.pdbx_description
1 polymer ?
#
loop_
_entity_poly.entity_id
_entity_poly.type
_entity_poly.pdbx_seq_one_letter_code
_entity_poly.pdbx_strand_id
1 'polypeptide(L)'
;MPTYKDAPEGWWREFIMADPPRTAKAAVVRKDGSPHVVPVGVILDGDEIVYTMQKDSVKGRSLQRDGRIALLWDDERPPFSFVLVRGRATLDENVDELRRWTARIGGRYHGKAREEEFSDRFTIPNGVVVRVKIEQVVARVDLSDTVNVKPED
;
A
#
# COMPACT_ATOMS: atom_id res chain seq x y z
N MET A 1 -21.75 -5.58 -17.52
CA MET A 1 -20.44 -5.22 -16.94
C MET A 1 -19.55 -6.43 -17.04
N PRO A 2 -18.27 -6.32 -17.40
CA PRO A 2 -17.35 -7.45 -17.33
C PRO A 2 -17.35 -8.00 -15.89
N THR A 3 -17.50 -9.31 -15.75
CA THR A 3 -17.47 -9.99 -14.46
C THR A 3 -16.00 -10.24 -14.12
N TYR A 4 -15.45 -9.47 -13.19
CA TYR A 4 -14.07 -9.67 -12.75
C TYR A 4 -13.97 -10.97 -11.95
N LYS A 5 -12.90 -11.74 -12.18
CA LYS A 5 -12.63 -12.96 -11.45
C LYS A 5 -12.07 -12.63 -10.07
N ASP A 6 -12.69 -13.20 -9.04
CA ASP A 6 -12.19 -13.12 -7.67
C ASP A 6 -10.84 -13.84 -7.57
N ALA A 7 -9.88 -13.22 -6.89
CA ALA A 7 -8.60 -13.86 -6.63
C ALA A 7 -8.78 -15.04 -5.65
N PRO A 8 -7.87 -16.04 -5.67
CA PRO A 8 -7.84 -17.10 -4.66
C PRO A 8 -7.74 -16.51 -3.24
N GLU A 9 -8.23 -17.26 -2.25
CA GLU A 9 -8.12 -16.88 -0.84
C GLU A 9 -6.65 -16.66 -0.46
N GLY A 10 -6.36 -15.59 0.28
CA GLY A 10 -5.00 -15.25 0.73
C GLY A 10 -4.07 -14.65 -0.32
N TRP A 11 -4.35 -14.82 -1.62
CA TRP A 11 -3.51 -14.36 -2.74
C TRP A 11 -3.12 -12.87 -2.66
N TRP A 12 -4.01 -12.03 -2.11
CA TRP A 12 -3.75 -10.62 -1.96
C TRP A 12 -2.48 -10.32 -1.15
N ARG A 13 -2.13 -11.14 -0.15
CA ARG A 13 -0.91 -10.96 0.65
C ARG A 13 0.33 -11.17 -0.22
N GLU A 14 0.33 -12.23 -1.02
CA GLU A 14 1.39 -12.53 -1.98
C GLU A 14 1.53 -11.40 -3.00
N PHE A 15 0.40 -10.90 -3.51
CA PHE A 15 0.37 -9.85 -4.50
C PHE A 15 0.98 -8.53 -4.00
N ILE A 16 0.59 -8.06 -2.80
CA ILE A 16 1.14 -6.81 -2.24
C ILE A 16 2.57 -6.97 -1.72
N MET A 17 2.95 -8.20 -1.30
CA MET A 17 4.28 -8.53 -0.80
C MET A 17 5.26 -9.03 -1.87
N ALA A 18 4.84 -9.03 -3.14
CA ALA A 18 5.65 -9.46 -4.29
C ALA A 18 7.03 -8.80 -4.36
N ASP A 19 7.95 -9.46 -5.07
CA ASP A 19 9.27 -8.97 -5.44
C ASP A 19 9.40 -9.06 -6.99
N PRO A 20 9.77 -7.98 -7.71
CA PRO A 20 10.06 -6.64 -7.21
C PRO A 20 8.86 -5.98 -6.49
N PRO A 21 9.13 -5.10 -5.51
CA PRO A 21 8.11 -4.57 -4.63
C PRO A 21 7.16 -3.60 -5.35
N ARG A 22 5.86 -3.82 -5.15
CA ARG A 22 4.80 -2.95 -5.69
C ARG A 22 4.53 -1.78 -4.74
N THR A 23 4.38 -0.57 -5.25
CA THR A 23 3.89 0.57 -4.44
C THR A 23 2.37 0.53 -4.33
N ALA A 24 1.84 1.00 -3.21
CA ALA A 24 0.41 1.22 -3.05
C ALA A 24 0.06 2.64 -3.49
N LYS A 25 -1.11 2.83 -4.09
CA LYS A 25 -1.74 4.15 -4.25
C LYS A 25 -2.62 4.40 -3.02
N ALA A 26 -2.17 5.29 -2.13
CA ALA A 26 -2.87 5.64 -0.89
C ALA A 26 -3.84 6.79 -1.12
N ALA A 27 -5.14 6.51 -0.97
CA ALA A 27 -6.23 7.47 -1.08
C ALA A 27 -6.72 7.89 0.32
N VAL A 28 -6.71 9.20 0.58
CA VAL A 28 -7.18 9.82 1.83
C VAL A 28 -8.12 10.98 1.54
N VAL A 29 -8.92 11.38 2.53
CA VAL A 29 -9.89 12.48 2.39
C VAL A 29 -9.28 13.77 2.93
N ARG A 30 -9.21 14.83 2.12
CA ARG A 30 -8.75 16.17 2.55
C ARG A 30 -9.79 16.89 3.41
N LYS A 31 -9.39 18.04 3.99
CA LYS A 31 -10.25 18.84 4.88
C LYS A 31 -11.51 19.34 4.18
N ASP A 32 -11.40 19.65 2.90
CA ASP A 32 -12.49 20.07 2.02
C ASP A 32 -13.31 18.90 1.45
N GLY A 33 -13.01 17.65 1.86
CA GLY A 33 -13.66 16.45 1.34
C GLY A 33 -13.07 15.91 0.03
N SER A 34 -12.14 16.62 -0.61
CA SER A 34 -11.54 16.17 -1.87
C SER A 34 -10.66 14.92 -1.69
N PRO A 35 -10.61 14.01 -2.68
CA PRO A 35 -9.71 12.86 -2.63
C PRO A 35 -8.25 13.28 -2.86
N HIS A 36 -7.32 12.74 -2.07
CA HIS A 36 -5.89 12.85 -2.28
C HIS A 36 -5.29 11.47 -2.47
N VAL A 37 -4.64 11.22 -3.60
CA VAL A 37 -4.03 9.93 -3.93
C VAL A 37 -2.54 10.11 -4.18
N VAL A 38 -1.70 9.33 -3.51
CA VAL A 38 -0.23 9.37 -3.65
C VAL A 38 0.38 7.97 -3.50
N PRO A 39 1.51 7.67 -4.17
CA PRO A 39 2.18 6.39 -3.98
C PRO A 39 2.83 6.30 -2.59
N VAL A 40 2.84 5.10 -2.01
CA VAL A 40 3.54 4.77 -0.75
C VAL A 40 4.21 3.40 -0.87
N GLY A 41 5.41 3.27 -0.30
CA GLY A 41 6.04 1.98 -0.06
C GLY A 41 5.52 1.38 1.25
N VAL A 42 5.12 0.11 1.23
CA VAL A 42 4.48 -0.55 2.38
C VAL A 42 5.18 -1.83 2.78
N ILE A 43 4.87 -2.30 3.97
CA ILE A 43 5.18 -3.65 4.43
C ILE A 43 4.00 -4.19 5.23
N LEU A 44 3.81 -5.52 5.21
CA LEU A 44 2.82 -6.19 6.04
C LEU A 44 3.43 -6.53 7.41
N ASP A 45 2.69 -6.27 8.48
CA ASP A 45 3.00 -6.64 9.86
C ASP A 45 1.82 -7.42 10.46
N GLY A 46 1.86 -8.75 10.36
CA GLY A 46 0.73 -9.60 10.69
C GLY A 46 -0.50 -9.27 9.83
N ASP A 47 -1.50 -8.66 10.46
CA ASP A 47 -2.78 -8.28 9.83
C ASP A 47 -2.90 -6.76 9.60
N GLU A 48 -1.82 -6.01 9.78
CA GLU A 48 -1.77 -4.57 9.51
C GLU A 48 -0.81 -4.25 8.37
N ILE A 49 -1.12 -3.17 7.65
CA ILE A 49 -0.23 -2.60 6.64
C ILE A 49 0.49 -1.41 7.25
N VAL A 50 1.82 -1.39 7.13
CA VAL A 50 2.68 -0.37 7.72
C VAL A 50 3.40 0.43 6.65
N TYR A 51 3.44 1.75 6.82
CA TYR A 51 4.35 2.62 6.08
C TYR A 51 4.81 3.80 6.94
N THR A 52 5.83 4.53 6.50
CA THR A 52 6.31 5.75 7.21
C THR A 52 6.11 7.00 6.36
N MET A 53 5.89 8.15 7.01
CA MET A 53 5.69 9.42 6.31
C MET A 53 5.97 10.63 7.21
N GLN A 54 6.10 11.81 6.59
CA GLN A 54 6.05 13.09 7.29
C GLN A 54 4.63 13.38 7.79
N LYS A 55 4.49 13.69 9.10
CA LYS A 55 3.22 13.99 9.79
C LYS A 55 2.50 15.21 9.22
N ASP A 56 3.27 16.21 8.80
CA ASP A 56 2.87 17.49 8.22
C ASP A 56 2.71 17.44 6.69
N SER A 57 2.76 16.25 6.07
CA SER A 57 2.34 16.10 4.66
C SER A 57 0.82 16.27 4.49
N VAL A 58 0.34 16.41 3.24
CA VAL A 58 -1.11 16.47 2.94
C VAL A 58 -1.82 15.20 3.45
N LYS A 59 -1.24 14.01 3.20
CA LYS A 59 -1.78 12.76 3.72
C LYS A 59 -1.68 12.66 5.24
N GLY A 60 -0.61 13.16 5.86
CA GLY A 60 -0.45 13.16 7.31
C GLY A 60 -1.47 14.04 8.03
N ARG A 61 -1.69 15.28 7.56
CA ARG A 61 -2.76 16.14 8.08
C ARG A 61 -4.17 15.57 7.82
N SER A 62 -4.33 14.81 6.74
CA SER A 62 -5.61 14.18 6.41
C SER A 62 -5.92 13.03 7.37
N LEU A 63 -4.96 12.13 7.59
CA LEU A 63 -5.12 10.96 8.46
C LEU A 63 -5.23 11.32 9.94
N GLN A 64 -4.59 12.42 10.38
CA GLN A 64 -4.79 12.94 11.75
C GLN A 64 -6.23 13.38 12.01
N ARG A 65 -6.96 13.85 10.98
CA ARG A 65 -8.36 14.29 11.10
C ARG A 65 -9.33 13.14 10.86
N ASP A 66 -9.06 12.32 9.85
CA ASP A 66 -9.92 11.21 9.45
C ASP A 66 -9.02 10.03 9.06
N GLY A 67 -9.00 9.00 9.91
CA GLY A 67 -8.19 7.81 9.70
C GLY A 67 -8.66 6.90 8.57
N ARG A 68 -9.77 7.18 7.88
CA ARG A 68 -10.21 6.35 6.73
C ARG A 68 -9.21 6.43 5.59
N ILE A 69 -8.79 5.27 5.08
CA ILE A 69 -7.84 5.14 3.98
C ILE A 69 -8.24 3.99 3.05
N ALA A 70 -7.93 4.16 1.77
CA ALA A 70 -7.89 3.06 0.81
C ALA A 70 -6.49 2.94 0.21
N LEU A 71 -6.01 1.72 0.06
CA LEU A 71 -4.73 1.39 -0.56
C LEU A 71 -4.99 0.49 -1.77
N LEU A 72 -4.47 0.87 -2.93
CA LEU A 72 -4.60 0.10 -4.17
C LEU A 72 -3.23 -0.33 -4.69
N TRP A 73 -3.10 -1.62 -4.99
CA TRP A 73 -2.02 -2.17 -5.80
C TRP A 73 -2.62 -2.74 -7.07
N ASP A 74 -1.92 -2.57 -8.18
CA ASP A 74 -2.31 -3.10 -9.47
C ASP A 74 -1.10 -3.71 -10.18
N ASP A 75 -1.39 -4.63 -11.09
CA ASP A 75 -0.49 -5.09 -12.12
C ASP A 75 -0.81 -4.33 -13.39
N GLU A 76 0.12 -3.51 -13.83
CA GLU A 76 -0.01 -2.67 -15.01
C GLU A 76 0.23 -3.47 -16.31
N ARG A 77 0.38 -4.81 -16.21
CA ARG A 77 0.56 -5.73 -17.34
C ARG A 77 -0.65 -6.64 -17.52
N PRO A 78 -1.15 -6.85 -18.75
CA PRO A 78 -2.17 -7.85 -19.04
C PRO A 78 -1.72 -9.29 -18.68
N PRO A 79 -2.63 -10.16 -18.21
CA PRO A 79 -4.03 -9.89 -17.92
C PRO A 79 -4.16 -9.23 -16.53
N PHE A 80 -4.51 -7.93 -16.51
CA PHE A 80 -4.33 -7.06 -15.34
C PHE A 80 -4.94 -7.64 -14.06
N SER A 81 -4.36 -7.30 -12.91
CA SER A 81 -4.85 -7.74 -11.60
C SER A 81 -4.74 -6.60 -10.58
N PHE A 82 -5.56 -6.60 -9.52
CA PHE A 82 -5.42 -5.60 -8.46
C PHE A 82 -5.85 -6.11 -7.09
N VAL A 83 -5.35 -5.42 -6.05
CA VAL A 83 -5.77 -5.53 -4.67
C VAL A 83 -6.14 -4.14 -4.16
N LEU A 84 -7.37 -3.99 -3.70
CA LEU A 84 -7.86 -2.83 -2.96
C LEU A 84 -8.06 -3.22 -1.49
N VAL A 85 -7.38 -2.51 -0.61
CA VAL A 85 -7.61 -2.57 0.84
C VAL A 85 -8.33 -1.30 1.28
N ARG A 86 -9.41 -1.46 2.05
CA ARG A 86 -10.01 -0.38 2.83
C ARG A 86 -9.76 -0.63 4.30
N GLY A 87 -9.44 0.43 5.02
CA GLY A 87 -9.10 0.31 6.43
C GLY A 87 -9.07 1.62 7.17
N ARG A 88 -8.55 1.53 8.39
CA ARG A 88 -8.36 2.67 9.29
C ARG A 88 -6.91 2.80 9.71
N ALA A 89 -6.36 3.97 9.45
CA ALA A 89 -5.01 4.35 9.82
C ALA A 89 -4.94 4.89 11.26
N THR A 90 -3.90 4.52 11.98
CA THR A 90 -3.40 5.19 13.18
C THR A 90 -1.97 5.67 12.93
N LEU A 91 -1.58 6.74 13.63
CA LEU A 91 -0.24 7.32 13.52
C LEU A 91 0.49 7.10 14.85
N ASP A 92 1.71 6.60 14.77
CA ASP A 92 2.63 6.42 15.89
C ASP A 92 3.84 7.33 15.71
N GLU A 93 4.13 8.12 16.76
CA GLU A 93 5.21 9.10 16.83
C GLU A 93 6.45 8.55 17.54
N ASN A 94 6.44 7.27 17.93
CA ASN A 94 7.59 6.61 18.53
C ASN A 94 8.77 6.57 17.54
N VAL A 95 9.89 7.18 17.94
CA VAL A 95 11.09 7.33 17.10
C VAL A 95 11.77 6.00 16.82
N ASP A 96 11.74 5.06 17.77
CA ASP A 96 12.37 3.75 17.60
C ASP A 96 11.57 2.89 16.60
N GLU A 97 10.24 2.92 16.70
CA GLU A 97 9.38 2.29 15.70
C GLU A 97 9.52 2.96 14.33
N LEU A 98 9.62 4.30 14.26
CA LEU A 98 9.88 5.01 13.01
C LEU A 98 11.18 4.55 12.34
N ARG A 99 12.27 4.44 13.10
CA ARG A 99 13.57 3.94 12.61
C ARG A 99 13.43 2.50 12.11
N ARG A 100 12.87 1.62 12.94
CA ARG A 100 12.67 0.20 12.63
C ARG A 100 11.90 0.00 11.32
N TRP A 101 10.76 0.67 11.17
CA TRP A 101 9.91 0.50 9.99
C TRP A 101 10.49 1.15 8.74
N THR A 102 11.13 2.30 8.89
CA THR A 102 11.85 2.96 7.79
C THR A 102 12.95 2.07 7.22
N ALA A 103 13.77 1.44 8.07
CA ALA A 103 14.80 0.50 7.64
C ALA A 103 14.21 -0.68 6.87
N ARG A 104 13.20 -1.36 7.43
CA ARG A 104 12.55 -2.52 6.81
C ARG A 104 11.91 -2.19 5.46
N ILE A 105 11.22 -1.05 5.35
CA ILE A 105 10.63 -0.59 4.09
C ILE A 105 11.73 -0.20 3.10
N GLY A 106 12.77 0.51 3.56
CA GLY A 106 13.93 0.86 2.75
C GLY A 106 14.60 -0.36 2.15
N GLY A 107 14.89 -1.38 2.97
CA GLY A 107 15.45 -2.66 2.52
C GLY A 107 14.54 -3.40 1.53
N ARG A 108 13.22 -3.34 1.71
CA ARG A 108 12.24 -3.91 0.77
C ARG A 108 12.29 -3.22 -0.59
N TYR A 109 12.28 -1.88 -0.64
CA TYR A 109 12.16 -1.12 -1.90
C TYR A 109 13.48 -0.78 -2.58
N HIS A 110 14.59 -0.79 -1.85
CA HIS A 110 15.91 -0.40 -2.36
C HIS A 110 16.97 -1.52 -2.24
N GLY A 111 16.55 -2.71 -1.81
CA GLY A 111 17.40 -3.89 -1.64
C GLY A 111 17.97 -4.04 -0.23
N LYS A 112 18.04 -5.29 0.25
CA LYS A 112 18.48 -5.62 1.63
C LYS A 112 19.86 -5.07 2.00
N ALA A 113 20.79 -4.98 1.04
CA ALA A 113 22.12 -4.43 1.28
C ALA A 113 22.10 -2.94 1.68
N ARG A 114 20.98 -2.23 1.48
CA ARG A 114 20.80 -0.83 1.89
C ARG A 114 19.96 -0.69 3.17
N GLU A 115 19.51 -1.78 3.78
CA GLU A 115 18.69 -1.74 5.01
C GLU A 115 19.42 -1.03 6.17
N GLU A 116 20.72 -1.28 6.34
CA GLU A 116 21.57 -0.57 7.32
C GLU A 116 21.74 0.92 6.99
N GLU A 117 21.82 1.28 5.70
CA GLU A 117 21.89 2.68 5.25
C GLU A 117 20.62 3.46 5.62
N PHE A 118 19.45 2.81 5.51
CA PHE A 118 18.17 3.41 5.91
C PHE A 118 17.98 3.47 7.43
N SER A 119 18.56 2.55 8.20
CA SER A 119 18.54 2.61 9.66
C SER A 119 19.28 3.82 10.23
N ASP A 120 20.48 4.09 9.70
CA ASP A 120 21.41 5.02 10.35
C ASP A 120 21.38 6.44 9.76
N ARG A 121 20.94 6.60 8.51
CA ARG A 121 20.98 7.89 7.80
C ARG A 121 19.61 8.45 7.42
N PHE A 122 18.57 7.63 7.36
CA PHE A 122 17.27 8.07 6.88
C PHE A 122 16.41 8.62 8.02
N THR A 123 16.53 9.93 8.27
CA THR A 123 15.61 10.64 9.16
C THR A 123 14.48 11.24 8.33
N ILE A 124 13.24 10.89 8.65
CA ILE A 124 12.06 11.60 8.16
C ILE A 124 11.79 12.74 9.16
N PRO A 125 11.99 14.03 8.79
CA PRO A 125 11.66 15.14 9.69
C PRO A 125 10.19 15.07 10.07
N ASN A 126 9.88 15.18 11.37
CA ASN A 126 8.52 14.99 11.90
C ASN A 126 7.86 13.69 11.38
N GLY A 127 8.64 12.62 11.27
CA GLY A 127 8.19 11.33 10.76
C GLY A 127 7.26 10.61 11.73
N VAL A 128 6.36 9.82 11.16
CA VAL A 128 5.44 8.93 11.88
C VAL A 128 5.36 7.59 11.17
N VAL A 129 5.08 6.55 11.96
CA VAL A 129 4.64 5.25 11.45
C VAL A 129 3.13 5.31 11.27
N VAL A 130 2.65 4.83 10.13
CA VAL A 130 1.23 4.65 9.86
C VAL A 130 0.92 3.17 9.89
N ARG A 131 0.00 2.78 10.77
CA ARG A 131 -0.55 1.42 10.82
C ARG A 131 -1.96 1.43 10.29
N VAL A 132 -2.23 0.62 9.27
CA VAL A 132 -3.56 0.49 8.67
C VAL A 132 -4.15 -0.84 9.10
N LYS A 133 -5.16 -0.77 9.96
CA LYS A 133 -6.01 -1.91 10.27
C LYS A 133 -6.87 -2.23 9.06
N ILE A 134 -6.76 -3.45 8.56
CA ILE A 134 -7.51 -3.93 7.40
C ILE A 134 -8.97 -4.18 7.82
N GLU A 135 -9.91 -3.51 7.15
CA GLU A 135 -11.35 -3.69 7.36
C GLU A 135 -11.99 -4.47 6.21
N GLN A 136 -11.50 -4.28 4.98
CA GLN A 136 -11.96 -4.99 3.79
C GLN A 136 -10.82 -5.16 2.79
N VAL A 137 -10.80 -6.32 2.13
CA VAL A 137 -9.94 -6.60 0.98
C VAL A 137 -10.81 -6.96 -0.21
N VAL A 138 -10.52 -6.35 -1.38
CA VAL A 138 -11.06 -6.74 -2.68
C VAL A 138 -9.88 -7.08 -3.57
N ALA A 139 -9.83 -8.33 -4.03
CA ALA A 139 -8.77 -8.80 -4.93
C ALA A 139 -9.41 -9.37 -6.21
N ARG A 140 -8.86 -8.97 -7.36
CA ARG A 140 -9.33 -9.39 -8.67
C ARG A 140 -8.15 -9.73 -9.57
N VAL A 141 -8.32 -10.76 -10.38
CA VAL A 141 -7.32 -11.26 -11.33
C VAL A 141 -7.89 -11.30 -12.75
N ASP A 142 -7.00 -11.41 -13.72
CA ASP A 142 -7.31 -11.70 -15.12
C ASP A 142 -8.31 -10.72 -15.77
N LEU A 143 -8.25 -9.41 -15.42
CA LEU A 143 -9.28 -8.43 -15.77
C LEU A 143 -9.51 -8.27 -17.28
N SER A 144 -8.49 -8.53 -18.09
CA SER A 144 -8.54 -8.44 -19.56
C SER A 144 -8.48 -9.78 -20.27
N ASP A 145 -8.56 -10.91 -19.55
CA ASP A 145 -8.55 -12.26 -20.13
C ASP A 145 -9.91 -12.65 -20.74
N THR A 146 -10.92 -11.77 -20.63
CA THR A 146 -12.27 -11.99 -21.18
C THR A 146 -12.39 -11.71 -22.69
N VAL A 147 -11.28 -11.60 -23.43
CA VAL A 147 -11.34 -11.59 -24.89
C VAL A 147 -11.58 -13.02 -25.34
N ASN A 148 -12.86 -13.40 -25.41
CA ASN A 148 -13.31 -14.55 -26.19
C ASN A 148 -12.78 -14.37 -27.62
N VAL A 149 -11.64 -14.98 -27.93
CA VAL A 149 -11.27 -15.30 -29.31
C VAL A 149 -12.34 -16.30 -29.75
N LYS A 150 -13.32 -15.85 -30.53
CA LYS A 150 -14.16 -16.78 -31.29
C LYS A 150 -13.19 -17.68 -32.08
N PRO A 151 -13.36 -19.01 -32.08
CA PRO A 151 -12.64 -19.84 -33.03
C PRO A 151 -12.94 -19.30 -34.43
N GLU A 152 -11.91 -19.06 -35.23
CA GLU A 152 -12.11 -18.86 -36.67
C GLU A 152 -12.59 -20.20 -37.24
N ASP A 153 -13.73 -20.17 -37.93
CA ASP A 153 -14.34 -21.30 -38.65
C ASP A 153 -13.44 -21.80 -39.80
#